data_AF-A0AAU1CNK0-F1
#
_entry.id   AF-A0AAU1CNK0-F1
#
_cell.length_a   1.000
_cell.length_b   1.000
_cell.length_c   1.000
_cell.angle_alpha   90.00
_cell.angle_beta   90.00
_cell.angle_gamma   90.00
#
_symmetry.space_group_name_H-M   'P 1'
#
loop_
_entity.id
_entity.type
_entity.pdbx_description
1 polymer ?
#
loop_
_entity_poly.entity_id
_entity_poly.type
_entity_poly.pdbx_seq_one_letter_code
_entity_poly.pdbx_strand_id
1 'polypeptide(L)' 'MTGSYHLKTGPYAACSNVAQAQSGAKLWYHCYVVNAYGHAWTYVRIAGTKTSGWMSNDNLANQNGPAFRC' A
#
# COMPACT_ATOMS: atom_id res chain seq x y z
N MET A 1 8.74 -2.29 6.87
CA MET A 1 8.70 -0.96 6.22
C MET A 1 9.69 -0.02 6.87
N THR A 2 10.55 0.61 6.07
CA THR A 2 11.48 1.67 6.49
C THR A 2 11.03 2.98 5.84
N GLY A 3 10.24 3.76 6.55
CA GLY A 3 9.65 5.02 6.06
C GLY A 3 8.17 5.16 6.40
N SER A 4 7.70 6.41 6.53
CA SER A 4 6.30 6.72 6.76
C SER A 4 5.64 7.09 5.43
N TYR A 5 4.64 6.31 5.01
CA TYR A 5 4.02 6.44 3.69
C TYR A 5 2.51 6.68 3.80
N HIS A 6 1.97 7.48 2.89
CA HIS A 6 0.53 7.70 2.82
C HIS A 6 -0.15 6.60 2.01
N LEU A 7 -1.19 6.03 2.60
CA LEU A 7 -2.20 5.22 1.94
C LEU A 7 -3.03 6.13 1.03
N LYS A 8 -3.33 5.65 -0.17
CA LYS A 8 -4.10 6.34 -1.20
C LYS A 8 -5.49 5.72 -1.32
N THR A 9 -6.46 6.52 -1.78
CA THR A 9 -7.81 6.02 -2.07
C THR A 9 -7.86 5.10 -3.29
N GLY A 10 -6.85 5.15 -4.17
CA GLY A 10 -6.74 4.33 -5.37
C GLY A 10 -5.28 4.03 -5.78
N PRO A 11 -5.06 3.16 -6.78
CA PRO A 11 -3.74 2.72 -7.23
C PRO A 11 -3.03 3.76 -8.11
N TYR A 12 -3.08 5.02 -7.69
CA TYR A 12 -2.46 6.14 -8.38
C TYR A 12 -1.88 7.13 -7.37
N ALA A 13 -0.70 7.68 -7.68
CA ALA A 13 -0.07 8.70 -6.85
C ALA A 13 -0.92 9.98 -6.74
N ALA A 14 -1.70 10.28 -7.80
CA ALA A 14 -2.63 11.41 -7.86
C ALA A 14 -3.87 11.23 -6.97
N CYS A 15 -4.16 10.02 -6.48
CA CYS A 15 -5.28 9.81 -5.57
C CYS A 15 -5.06 10.51 -4.22
N SER A 16 -6.17 10.88 -3.57
CA SER A 16 -6.18 11.47 -2.24
C SER A 16 -5.57 10.53 -1.20
N ASN A 17 -4.94 11.12 -0.18
CA ASN A 17 -4.40 10.38 0.95
C ASN A 17 -5.55 9.96 1.87
N VAL A 18 -5.62 8.68 2.21
CA VAL A 18 -6.55 8.12 3.21
C VAL A 18 -5.95 8.29 4.61
N ALA A 19 -4.71 7.86 4.79
CA ALA A 19 -4.04 7.88 6.08
C ALA A 19 -2.53 7.68 5.94
N GLN A 20 -1.79 7.93 7.01
CA GLN A 20 -0.36 7.69 7.07
C GLN A 20 -0.04 6.38 7.79
N ALA A 21 0.62 5.46 7.09
CA ALA A 21 1.31 4.34 7.70
C ALA A 21 2.67 4.84 8.21
N GLN A 22 2.90 4.71 9.52
CA GLN A 22 4.18 5.11 10.12
C GLN A 22 5.26 4.08 9.81
N SER A 23 6.51 4.52 9.80
CA SER A 23 7.67 3.61 9.72
C SER A 23 7.60 2.55 10.82
N GLY A 24 7.87 1.29 10.47
CA GLY A 24 7.76 0.15 11.39
C GLY A 24 6.33 -0.34 11.67
N ALA A 25 5.28 0.32 11.15
CA ALA A 25 3.92 -0.18 11.26
C ALA A 25 3.78 -1.52 10.53
N LYS A 26 3.09 -2.48 11.16
CA LYS A 26 2.71 -3.73 10.51
C LYS A 26 1.56 -3.46 9.56
N LEU A 27 1.70 -3.88 8.31
CA LEU A 27 0.68 -3.79 7.29
C LEU A 27 0.20 -5.19 6.91
N TRP A 28 -1.12 -5.35 6.81
CA TRP A 28 -1.75 -6.52 6.23
C TRP A 28 -1.88 -6.32 4.73
N TYR A 29 -1.31 -7.23 3.96
CA TYR A 29 -1.39 -7.23 2.51
C TYR A 29 -2.61 -8.04 2.07
N HIS A 30 -3.48 -7.46 1.24
CA HIS A 30 -4.66 -8.15 0.72
C HIS A 30 -4.43 -8.61 -0.73
N CYS A 31 -4.30 -7.66 -1.65
CA CYS A 31 -4.07 -7.94 -3.06
C CYS A 31 -3.28 -6.81 -3.71
N TYR A 32 -2.70 -7.07 -4.88
CA TYR A 32 -2.04 -6.05 -5.69
C TYR A 32 -2.73 -5.86 -7.04
N VAL A 33 -2.60 -4.67 -7.61
CA VAL A 33 -3.02 -4.32 -8.97
C VAL A 33 -1.85 -3.63 -9.66
N VAL A 34 -1.77 -3.76 -10.97
CA VAL A 34 -0.83 -2.97 -11.79
C VAL A 34 -1.65 -1.90 -12.48
N ASN A 35 -1.32 -0.64 -12.23
CA ASN A 35 -2.03 0.46 -12.87
C ASN A 35 -1.65 0.59 -14.35
N ALA A 36 -2.35 1.45 -15.09
CA ALA A 36 -2.09 1.66 -16.53
C ALA A 36 -0.68 2.18 -16.85
N TYR A 37 0.03 2.72 -15.85
CA TYR A 37 1.41 3.20 -15.97
C TYR A 37 2.45 2.10 -15.71
N GLY A 38 2.03 0.87 -15.44
CA GLY A 38 2.93 -0.25 -15.14
C GLY A 38 3.44 -0.27 -13.69
N HIS A 39 2.92 0.58 -12.80
CA HIS A 39 3.29 0.56 -11.39
C HIS A 39 2.39 -0.41 -10.61
N ALA A 40 3.01 -1.26 -9.81
CA ALA A 40 2.29 -2.15 -8.89
C ALA A 40 1.86 -1.39 -7.64
N TRP A 41 0.59 -1.55 -7.27
CA TRP A 41 -0.03 -0.99 -6.09
C TRP A 41 -0.68 -2.08 -5.30
N THR A 42 -0.45 -2.08 -4.00
CA THR A 42 -0.95 -3.11 -3.09
C THR A 42 -1.97 -2.50 -2.16
N TYR A 43 -3.12 -3.16 -2.04
CA TYR A 43 -4.11 -2.81 -1.04
C TYR A 43 -3.65 -3.34 0.31
N VAL A 44 -3.40 -2.41 1.24
CA VAL A 44 -2.87 -2.70 2.56
C VAL A 44 -3.76 -2.13 3.66
N ARG A 45 -3.72 -2.76 4.82
CA ARG A 45 -4.41 -2.31 6.03
C ARG A 45 -3.43 -2.20 7.19
N ILE A 46 -3.46 -1.10 7.92
CA ILE A 46 -2.59 -0.89 9.09
C ILE A 46 -3.07 -1.79 10.23
N ALA A 47 -2.19 -2.70 10.69
CA ALA A 47 -2.47 -3.60 11.79
C ALA A 47 -2.77 -2.82 13.07
N GLY A 48 -3.77 -3.27 13.84
CA GLY A 48 -4.25 -2.55 15.02
C GLY A 48 -5.22 -1.40 14.72
N THR A 49 -5.48 -1.10 13.45
CA THR A 49 -6.46 -0.08 13.05
C THR A 49 -7.49 -0.64 12.06
N LYS A 50 -8.54 0.14 11.78
CA LYS A 50 -9.50 -0.13 10.69
C LYS A 50 -9.13 0.60 9.40
N THR A 51 -7.92 1.15 9.33
CA THR A 51 -7.48 2.01 8.23
C THR A 51 -6.83 1.19 7.13
N SER A 52 -7.38 1.27 5.93
CA SER A 52 -6.90 0.57 4.74
C SER A 52 -6.87 1.49 3.52
N GLY A 53 -6.02 1.15 2.55
CA GLY A 53 -5.88 1.89 1.31
C GLY A 53 -4.81 1.31 0.40
N TRP A 54 -4.53 2.00 -0.69
CA TRP A 54 -3.56 1.60 -1.69
C TRP A 54 -2.19 2.18 -1.37
N MET A 55 -1.15 1.37 -1.58
CA MET A 55 0.23 1.81 -1.42
C MET A 55 1.06 1.33 -2.60
N SER A 56 1.96 2.18 -3.11
CA SER A 56 2.89 1.76 -4.16
C SER A 56 3.76 0.62 -3.64
N ASN A 57 3.93 -0.40 -4.47
CA ASN A 57 4.80 -1.53 -4.14
C ASN A 57 6.27 -1.11 -4.01
N ASP A 58 6.67 0.03 -4.58
CA ASP A 58 7.99 0.62 -4.39
C ASP A 58 8.25 1.00 -2.92
N ASN A 59 7.21 1.43 -2.20
CA ASN A 59 7.27 1.71 -0.76
C ASN A 59 7.26 0.41 0.08
N LEU A 60 6.88 -0.71 -0.55
CA LEU A 60 6.92 -2.05 0.02
C LEU A 60 8.22 -2.79 -0.35
N ALA A 61 9.13 -2.18 -1.12
CA ALA A 61 10.38 -2.81 -1.53
C ALA A 61 11.11 -3.38 -0.29
N ASN A 62 11.46 -4.67 -0.32
CA ASN A 62 11.92 -5.51 0.81
C ASN A 62 10.83 -6.10 1.73
N GLN A 63 9.59 -6.14 1.28
CA GLN A 63 8.53 -6.95 1.88
C GLN A 63 8.02 -7.90 0.79
N ASN A 64 7.80 -9.18 1.13
CA ASN A 64 7.07 -10.08 0.25
C ASN A 64 5.63 -9.54 0.14
N GLY A 65 5.37 -8.76 -0.91
CA GLY A 65 4.03 -8.33 -1.27
C GLY A 65 3.12 -9.54 -1.53
N PRO A 66 1.79 -9.34 -1.57
CA PRO A 66 0.87 -10.43 -1.77
C PRO A 66 1.06 -11.01 -3.18
N ALA A 67 1.15 -12.34 -3.29
CA ALA A 67 1.25 -13.02 -4.59
C ALA A 67 -0.08 -13.00 -5.39
N PHE A 68 -1.17 -12.53 -4.76
CA PHE A 68 -2.51 -12.54 -5.33
C PHE A 68 -2.87 -11.19 -5.97
N ARG A 69 -3.22 -11.25 -7.27
CA ARG A 69 -3.66 -10.09 -8.04
C ARG A 69 -5.16 -9.85 -7.84
N CYS A 70 -5.53 -8.60 -7.57
CA CYS A 70 -6.88 -8.09 -7.83
C CYS A 70 -6.99 -7.75 -9.34
#